data_AF-A0A7S4QTS2-F1
#
_entry.id   AF-A0A7S4QTS2-F1
#
_cell.length_a   1.000
_cell.length_b   1.000
_cell.length_c   1.000
_cell.angle_alpha   90.00
_cell.angle_beta   90.00
_cell.angle_gamma   90.00
#
_symmetry.space_group_name_H-M   'P 1'
#
loop_
_entity.id
_entity.type
_entity.pdbx_description
1 polymer ?
#
loop_
_entity_poly.entity_id
_entity_poly.type
_entity_poly.pdbx_seq_one_letter_code
_entity_poly.pdbx_strand_id
1 'polypeptide(L)'
;EEPMVVAALLPHRGTWRQGLFLAAVCAGQVRPGQAAPACNPERRANSFATGTAPPPPWWGAGLPEVVGLGEGGGSAIVAERSLAASLAAAAADAAGTTGPSLWGSGLALGPASLEDASAAAAEWRAGVAPERARFVSLGAGGPPTAAGRHLAVSISEGLACGVCHQLVNALWEDLAEPSLLAISKWLAAGCVHSVRRHLLLLGWQATTSGCEGVGARGADGAVWCLRQDFTSEVLRRPSLAEEYDPAQDALFLACRRTLGAHAPDVAALLAAQRNGTRPRSRNEHLARTACLEAACCDAR
;
A
#
# COMPACT_ATOMS: atom_id res chain seq x y z
N GLU A 1 -52.68 -25.39 14.30
CA GLU A 1 -52.45 -25.08 12.87
C GLU A 1 -50.95 -25.01 12.64
N GLU A 2 -50.36 -26.12 12.23
CA GLU A 2 -48.93 -26.23 11.89
C GLU A 2 -48.76 -26.12 10.37
N PRO A 3 -47.74 -25.41 9.85
CA PRO A 3 -47.39 -25.53 8.44
C PRO A 3 -46.34 -26.62 8.20
N MET A 4 -46.72 -27.59 7.36
CA MET A 4 -45.87 -28.60 6.73
C MET A 4 -44.79 -27.97 5.85
N VAL A 5 -43.55 -28.44 5.99
CA VAL A 5 -42.46 -28.22 5.03
C VAL A 5 -42.40 -29.41 4.08
N VAL A 6 -42.69 -29.18 2.79
CA VAL A 6 -42.53 -30.16 1.72
C VAL A 6 -41.13 -30.00 1.12
N ALA A 7 -40.26 -30.99 1.34
CA ALA A 7 -38.96 -31.09 0.68
C ALA A 7 -39.12 -31.84 -0.65
N ALA A 8 -38.85 -31.17 -1.76
CA ALA A 8 -38.74 -31.78 -3.07
C ALA A 8 -37.28 -32.19 -3.33
N LEU A 9 -37.04 -33.49 -3.51
CA LEU A 9 -35.78 -34.07 -3.96
C LEU A 9 -35.76 -34.11 -5.50
N LEU A 10 -34.71 -33.55 -6.12
CA LEU A 10 -34.36 -33.77 -7.52
C LEU A 10 -32.89 -34.23 -7.63
N PRO A 11 -32.55 -35.03 -8.66
CA PRO A 11 -31.35 -35.87 -8.66
C PRO A 11 -30.08 -35.18 -9.17
N HIS A 12 -28.96 -35.56 -8.56
CA HIS A 12 -27.58 -35.21 -8.92
C HIS A 12 -27.18 -35.65 -10.34
N ARG A 13 -26.65 -34.71 -11.14
CA ARG A 13 -25.50 -34.94 -12.05
C ARG A 13 -24.71 -33.64 -12.23
N GLY A 14 -23.40 -33.70 -12.00
CA GLY A 14 -22.43 -32.65 -12.35
C GLY A 14 -21.68 -32.09 -11.14
N THR A 15 -20.41 -32.47 -11.02
CA THR A 15 -19.45 -32.00 -10.03
C THR A 15 -19.29 -30.47 -10.05
N TRP A 16 -19.79 -29.81 -9.01
CA TRP A 16 -19.43 -28.43 -8.66
C TRP A 16 -19.10 -28.38 -7.18
N ARG A 17 -17.86 -27.93 -6.87
CA ARG A 17 -17.43 -27.59 -5.51
C ARG A 17 -18.29 -26.42 -5.03
N GLN A 18 -19.22 -26.69 -4.12
CA GLN A 18 -19.99 -25.67 -3.43
C GLN A 18 -19.09 -24.99 -2.38
N GLY A 19 -18.82 -23.71 -2.60
CA GLY A 19 -18.41 -22.80 -1.54
C GLY A 19 -19.64 -22.45 -0.71
N LEU A 20 -19.70 -22.97 0.51
CA LEU A 20 -20.64 -22.52 1.53
C LEU A 20 -20.17 -21.14 2.01
N PHE A 21 -20.89 -20.09 1.63
CA PHE A 21 -20.82 -18.79 2.28
C PHE A 21 -21.60 -18.88 3.60
N LEU A 22 -20.88 -19.03 4.71
CA LEU A 22 -21.39 -18.73 6.04
C LEU A 22 -21.24 -17.23 6.26
N ALA A 23 -22.35 -16.49 6.16
CA ALA A 23 -22.45 -15.16 6.73
C ALA A 23 -22.42 -15.30 8.26
N ALA A 24 -21.23 -15.15 8.85
CA ALA A 24 -21.09 -15.04 10.29
C ALA A 24 -21.57 -13.65 10.72
N VAL A 25 -22.76 -13.60 11.30
CA VAL A 25 -23.24 -12.45 12.09
C VAL A 25 -22.37 -12.38 13.35
N CYS A 26 -21.35 -11.52 13.32
CA CYS A 26 -20.58 -11.17 14.51
C CYS A 26 -21.32 -10.10 15.32
N ALA A 27 -22.41 -10.50 15.99
CA ALA A 27 -22.92 -9.76 17.14
C ALA A 27 -22.01 -10.06 18.36
N GLY A 28 -20.85 -9.43 18.40
CA GLY A 28 -19.99 -9.46 19.57
C GLY A 28 -20.63 -8.62 20.68
N GLN A 29 -21.08 -9.26 21.75
CA GLN A 29 -21.40 -8.59 23.01
C GLN A 29 -20.13 -7.90 23.53
N VAL A 30 -20.05 -6.59 23.33
CA VAL A 30 -19.10 -5.73 24.03
C VAL A 30 -19.60 -5.59 25.46
N ARG A 31 -18.83 -6.10 26.43
CA ARG A 31 -19.05 -5.79 27.84
C ARG A 31 -18.82 -4.29 28.05
N PRO A 32 -19.78 -3.53 28.59
CA PRO A 32 -19.56 -2.13 28.92
C PRO A 32 -18.56 -2.07 30.09
N GLY A 33 -17.38 -1.48 29.85
CA GLY A 33 -16.41 -1.19 30.92
C GLY A 33 -14.97 -1.68 30.69
N GLN A 34 -14.66 -2.40 29.61
CA GLN A 34 -13.27 -2.61 29.20
C GLN A 34 -12.90 -1.61 28.11
N ALA A 35 -12.06 -0.64 28.46
CA ALA A 35 -11.38 0.19 27.48
C ALA A 35 -10.68 -0.74 26.47
N ALA A 36 -10.91 -0.52 25.18
CA ALA A 36 -10.12 -1.16 24.14
C ALA A 36 -8.64 -0.99 24.48
N PRO A 37 -7.78 -2.02 24.29
CA PRO A 37 -6.35 -1.84 24.50
C PRO A 37 -5.91 -0.73 23.56
N ALA A 38 -5.73 0.47 24.10
CA ALA A 38 -5.09 1.55 23.38
C ALA A 38 -3.75 1.01 22.89
N CYS A 39 -3.35 1.39 21.67
CA CYS A 39 -1.99 1.25 21.20
C CYS A 39 -1.07 2.09 22.10
N ASN A 40 -0.86 1.64 23.33
CA ASN A 40 -0.12 2.33 24.34
C ASN A 40 1.33 1.85 24.24
N PRO A 41 2.27 2.70 23.79
CA PRO A 41 3.69 2.35 23.79
C PRO A 41 4.21 2.03 25.21
N GLU A 42 3.53 2.42 26.29
CA GLU A 42 3.96 2.16 27.67
C GLU A 42 3.78 0.70 28.11
N ARG A 43 2.84 -0.06 27.54
CA ARG A 43 2.78 -1.52 27.77
C ARG A 43 4.01 -2.24 27.19
N ARG A 44 4.80 -1.59 26.31
CA ARG A 44 6.05 -2.11 25.74
C ARG A 44 7.22 -2.13 26.73
N ALA A 45 7.18 -1.32 27.80
CA ALA A 45 8.30 -1.28 28.76
C ALA A 45 8.27 -2.44 29.77
N ASN A 46 7.08 -2.96 30.10
CA ASN A 46 6.93 -3.93 31.20
C ASN A 46 6.96 -5.41 30.77
N SER A 47 6.89 -5.71 29.46
CA SER A 47 6.93 -7.09 28.95
C SER A 47 8.30 -7.54 28.42
N PHE A 48 9.30 -6.65 28.37
CA PHE A 48 10.66 -6.97 27.91
C PHE A 48 11.71 -7.09 29.03
N ALA A 49 11.33 -6.89 30.30
CA ALA A 49 12.24 -6.94 31.43
C ALA A 49 12.38 -8.35 32.05
N THR A 50 12.67 -9.37 31.25
CA THR A 50 13.30 -10.62 31.73
C THR A 50 14.05 -11.29 30.58
N GLY A 51 15.37 -11.06 30.49
CA GLY A 51 16.24 -11.78 29.55
C GLY A 51 17.36 -10.93 28.95
N THR A 52 18.18 -10.28 29.78
CA THR A 52 19.42 -9.63 29.31
C THR A 52 20.48 -10.67 28.95
N ALA A 53 20.76 -10.83 27.65
CA ALA A 53 22.03 -11.36 27.15
C ALA A 53 22.87 -10.19 26.61
N PRO A 54 24.17 -10.07 26.96
CA PRO A 54 25.01 -8.95 26.51
C PRO A 54 25.30 -9.01 25.00
N PRO A 55 25.44 -7.87 24.31
CA PRO A 55 25.80 -7.83 22.90
C PRO A 55 27.28 -8.22 22.67
N PRO A 56 27.62 -8.85 21.53
CA PRO A 56 29.00 -9.25 21.21
C PRO A 56 29.91 -8.06 20.84
N PRO A 57 31.23 -8.16 21.10
CA PRO A 57 32.16 -7.03 21.03
C PRO A 57 32.94 -7.01 19.71
N TRP A 58 32.54 -6.19 18.73
CA TRP A 58 33.42 -5.74 17.63
C TRP A 58 32.85 -4.55 16.85
N TRP A 59 32.36 -3.52 17.54
CA TRP A 59 32.19 -2.20 16.93
C TRP A 59 33.17 -1.23 17.58
N GLY A 60 34.19 -0.81 16.82
CA GLY A 60 35.14 0.21 17.25
C GLY A 60 36.15 0.57 16.17
N ALA A 61 36.13 1.85 15.79
CA ALA A 61 37.12 2.63 15.04
C ALA A 61 37.27 2.31 13.53
N GLY A 62 37.34 3.27 12.61
CA GLY A 62 37.44 4.71 12.73
C GLY A 62 37.28 5.39 11.36
N LEU A 63 36.99 6.69 11.40
CA LEU A 63 37.07 7.61 10.27
C LEU A 63 38.53 7.75 9.79
N PRO A 64 38.76 8.12 8.51
CA PRO A 64 39.90 8.98 8.21
C PRO A 64 39.47 10.27 7.50
N GLU A 65 39.68 11.36 8.23
CA GLU A 65 40.46 12.57 7.90
C GLU A 65 40.76 12.95 6.43
N VAL A 66 40.60 14.25 6.18
CA VAL A 66 40.94 15.01 4.98
C VAL A 66 42.42 15.38 4.96
N VAL A 67 43.13 15.11 3.86
CA VAL A 67 44.38 15.83 3.46
C VAL A 67 44.45 15.89 1.92
N GLY A 68 44.82 17.05 1.36
CA GLY A 68 44.85 17.34 -0.09
C GLY A 68 46.22 17.40 -0.76
N LEU A 69 46.18 17.97 -1.98
CA LEU A 69 47.22 18.49 -2.88
C LEU A 69 47.95 17.53 -3.85
N GLY A 70 47.92 17.90 -5.14
CA GLY A 70 48.78 17.38 -6.22
C GLY A 70 48.32 17.80 -7.63
N GLU A 71 48.96 18.81 -8.22
CA GLU A 71 48.77 19.37 -9.57
C GLU A 71 49.30 18.46 -10.70
N GLY A 72 48.79 18.62 -11.93
CA GLY A 72 49.43 18.10 -13.16
C GLY A 72 48.52 18.12 -14.40
N GLY A 73 48.77 19.05 -15.33
CA GLY A 73 47.90 19.37 -16.48
C GLY A 73 47.95 18.43 -17.70
N GLY A 74 47.01 18.68 -18.63
CA GLY A 74 47.06 18.18 -20.01
C GLY A 74 45.69 17.99 -20.67
N SER A 75 45.49 18.64 -21.82
CA SER A 75 44.45 18.38 -22.85
C SER A 75 43.16 19.21 -22.82
N ALA A 76 43.27 20.49 -23.15
CA ALA A 76 42.12 21.36 -23.47
C ALA A 76 41.76 21.42 -24.99
N ILE A 77 42.42 20.65 -25.87
CA ILE A 77 42.29 20.84 -27.34
C ILE A 77 41.47 19.74 -28.03
N VAL A 78 41.00 18.71 -27.31
CA VAL A 78 40.15 17.63 -27.89
C VAL A 78 38.65 17.84 -27.63
N ALA A 79 38.26 18.73 -26.71
CA ALA A 79 36.86 18.95 -26.33
C ALA A 79 36.05 19.81 -27.32
N GLU A 80 36.70 20.65 -28.14
CA GLU A 80 35.97 21.59 -29.01
C GLU A 80 35.41 20.94 -30.29
N ARG A 81 35.97 19.81 -30.74
CA ARG A 81 35.45 19.09 -31.93
C ARG A 81 34.25 18.19 -31.64
N SER A 82 33.96 17.88 -30.38
CA SER A 82 32.80 17.08 -29.97
C SER A 82 31.54 17.95 -29.74
N LEU A 83 31.73 19.24 -29.45
CA LEU A 83 30.66 20.19 -29.17
C LEU A 83 29.93 20.64 -30.46
N ALA A 84 30.69 20.86 -31.55
CA ALA A 84 30.11 21.21 -32.85
C ALA A 84 29.31 20.05 -33.49
N ALA A 85 29.73 18.80 -33.27
CA ALA A 85 29.01 17.62 -33.74
C ALA A 85 27.73 17.34 -32.92
N SER A 86 27.73 17.68 -31.63
CA SER A 86 26.56 17.56 -30.75
C SER A 86 25.52 18.65 -31.00
N LEU A 87 25.96 19.85 -31.43
CA LEU A 87 25.09 20.95 -31.84
C LEU A 87 24.39 20.71 -33.19
N ALA A 88 25.04 20.00 -34.13
CA ALA A 88 24.45 19.70 -35.44
C ALA A 88 23.44 18.53 -35.39
N ALA A 89 23.61 17.58 -34.45
CA ALA A 89 22.64 16.49 -34.23
C ALA A 89 21.37 16.96 -33.51
N ALA A 90 21.42 18.09 -32.79
CA ALA A 90 20.28 18.67 -32.06
C ALA A 90 19.33 19.51 -32.95
N ALA A 91 19.66 19.72 -34.23
CA ALA A 91 18.88 20.57 -35.14
C ALA A 91 17.97 19.79 -36.12
N ALA A 92 17.95 18.45 -36.08
CA ALA A 92 17.33 17.65 -37.14
C ALA A 92 16.08 16.84 -36.75
N ASP A 93 15.63 16.81 -35.49
CA ASP A 93 14.34 16.18 -35.15
C ASP A 93 13.53 17.04 -34.19
N ALA A 94 12.80 17.98 -34.79
CA ALA A 94 11.88 18.90 -34.13
C ALA A 94 10.48 18.30 -34.06
N ALA A 95 10.03 17.94 -32.85
CA ALA A 95 8.64 18.08 -32.41
C ALA A 95 8.54 17.92 -30.88
N GLY A 96 9.02 18.91 -30.12
CA GLY A 96 8.87 18.92 -28.67
C GLY A 96 9.22 20.28 -28.10
N THR A 97 8.21 21.09 -27.79
CA THR A 97 8.36 22.42 -27.22
C THR A 97 8.87 22.32 -25.77
N THR A 98 10.11 22.70 -25.51
CA THR A 98 10.73 22.77 -24.18
C THR A 98 10.71 24.21 -23.65
N GLY A 99 10.12 24.41 -22.47
CA GLY A 99 10.12 25.69 -21.74
C GLY A 99 11.42 25.90 -20.91
N PRO A 100 11.66 27.11 -20.38
CA PRO A 100 12.95 27.49 -19.81
C PRO A 100 13.31 26.72 -18.53
N SER A 101 14.57 26.27 -18.49
CA SER A 101 15.19 25.42 -17.48
C SER A 101 15.69 26.20 -16.24
N LEU A 102 14.94 26.15 -15.14
CA LEU A 102 15.43 26.53 -13.80
C LEU A 102 15.23 25.42 -12.74
N TRP A 103 14.63 24.29 -13.13
CA TRP A 103 14.47 23.09 -12.30
C TRP A 103 15.01 21.93 -13.13
N GLY A 104 15.92 21.13 -12.56
CA GLY A 104 16.81 20.20 -13.26
C GLY A 104 16.19 19.29 -14.33
N SER A 105 17.04 18.79 -15.22
CA SER A 105 16.71 17.84 -16.28
C SER A 105 15.90 16.65 -15.74
N GLY A 106 14.66 16.49 -16.22
CA GLY A 106 13.93 15.22 -16.09
C GLY A 106 12.51 15.26 -15.51
N LEU A 107 11.80 16.40 -15.54
CA LEU A 107 10.34 16.36 -15.34
C LEU A 107 9.66 15.75 -16.58
N ALA A 108 9.57 14.42 -16.60
CA ALA A 108 8.63 13.74 -17.46
C ALA A 108 7.23 14.17 -17.05
N LEU A 109 6.64 15.07 -17.84
CA LEU A 109 5.24 15.47 -17.74
C LEU A 109 4.39 14.21 -17.94
N GLY A 110 4.03 13.52 -16.86
CA GLY A 110 2.98 12.49 -16.93
C GLY A 110 1.70 13.11 -17.50
N PRO A 111 0.83 12.30 -18.15
CA PRO A 111 -0.35 12.79 -18.85
C PRO A 111 -1.41 13.23 -17.84
N ALA A 112 -1.20 14.39 -17.21
CA ALA A 112 -2.34 15.23 -16.91
C ALA A 112 -2.84 15.79 -18.22
N SER A 113 -4.16 15.90 -18.37
CA SER A 113 -4.73 16.67 -19.48
C SER A 113 -4.00 18.01 -19.55
N LEU A 114 -3.27 18.25 -20.64
CA LEU A 114 -2.53 19.51 -20.82
C LEU A 114 -3.48 20.72 -20.80
N GLU A 115 -4.77 20.45 -21.04
CA GLU A 115 -5.87 21.40 -21.09
C GLU A 115 -6.43 21.74 -19.69
N ASP A 116 -6.12 20.95 -18.65
CA ASP A 116 -6.57 21.25 -17.29
C ASP A 116 -5.64 22.30 -16.62
N ALA A 117 -6.18 23.51 -16.48
CA ALA A 117 -5.50 24.66 -15.89
C ALA A 117 -5.62 24.74 -14.34
N SER A 118 -6.19 23.73 -13.68
CA SER A 118 -6.32 23.73 -12.22
C SER A 118 -4.97 23.66 -11.50
N ALA A 119 -4.92 24.18 -10.27
CA ALA A 119 -3.73 24.09 -9.42
C ALA A 119 -3.30 22.64 -9.16
N ALA A 120 -4.27 21.71 -9.01
CA ALA A 120 -3.99 20.29 -8.83
C ALA A 120 -3.34 19.65 -10.08
N ALA A 121 -3.80 20.01 -11.28
CA ALA A 121 -3.16 19.58 -12.52
C ALA A 121 -1.74 20.16 -12.65
N ALA A 122 -1.53 21.41 -12.22
CA ALA A 122 -0.21 22.03 -12.18
C ALA A 122 0.73 21.31 -11.22
N GLU A 123 0.30 20.99 -9.98
CA GLU A 123 1.06 20.21 -9.01
C GLU A 123 1.46 18.84 -9.55
N TRP A 124 0.53 18.16 -10.22
CA TRP A 124 0.78 16.86 -10.84
C TRP A 124 1.82 16.96 -11.97
N ARG A 125 1.65 17.92 -12.89
CA ARG A 125 2.60 18.16 -13.99
C ARG A 125 3.99 18.53 -13.48
N ALA A 126 4.05 19.34 -12.44
CA ALA A 126 5.29 19.72 -11.77
C ALA A 126 5.93 18.59 -10.95
N GLY A 127 5.28 17.42 -10.83
CA GLY A 127 5.82 16.26 -10.10
C GLY A 127 5.85 16.43 -8.58
N VAL A 128 5.27 17.50 -8.05
CA VAL A 128 5.28 17.81 -6.61
C VAL A 128 4.09 17.24 -5.86
N ALA A 129 3.05 16.79 -6.57
CA ALA A 129 1.91 16.11 -5.98
C ALA A 129 2.37 14.83 -5.25
N PRO A 130 2.06 14.63 -3.95
CA PRO A 130 2.53 13.49 -3.17
C PRO A 130 2.03 12.15 -3.71
N GLU A 131 0.96 12.14 -4.50
CA GLU A 131 0.41 10.98 -5.21
C GLU A 131 1.36 10.46 -6.30
N ARG A 132 2.24 11.32 -6.86
CA ARG A 132 3.20 10.95 -7.92
C ARG A 132 4.19 9.87 -7.51
N ALA A 133 4.47 9.73 -6.22
CA ALA A 133 5.31 8.64 -5.71
C ALA A 133 4.63 7.27 -5.81
N ARG A 134 3.31 7.22 -6.05
CA ARG A 134 2.49 6.00 -6.07
C ARG A 134 1.90 5.71 -7.45
N PHE A 135 1.61 6.75 -8.22
CA PHE A 135 0.90 6.68 -9.49
C PHE A 135 1.70 7.31 -10.62
N VAL A 136 1.60 6.72 -11.81
CA VAL A 136 2.35 7.10 -13.01
C VAL A 136 1.58 8.13 -13.83
N SER A 137 0.27 7.94 -13.97
CA SER A 137 -0.62 8.76 -14.80
C SER A 137 -1.89 9.15 -14.04
N LEU A 138 -2.64 10.13 -14.57
CA LEU A 138 -3.98 10.42 -14.08
C LEU A 138 -4.98 9.39 -14.64
N GLY A 139 -5.91 8.95 -13.81
CA GLY A 139 -7.06 8.17 -14.26
C GLY A 139 -8.24 9.06 -14.68
N ALA A 140 -9.40 8.44 -14.86
CA ALA A 140 -10.64 9.11 -15.28
C ALA A 140 -11.12 10.19 -14.29
N GLY A 141 -10.71 10.11 -13.01
CA GLY A 141 -11.05 11.10 -11.98
C GLY A 141 -10.30 12.42 -12.10
N GLY A 142 -9.33 12.54 -13.01
CA GLY A 142 -8.54 13.76 -13.19
C GLY A 142 -7.49 13.98 -12.08
N PRO A 143 -7.00 15.22 -11.90
CA PRO A 143 -5.89 15.51 -10.98
C PRO A 143 -6.29 15.38 -9.50
N PRO A 144 -5.33 15.17 -8.58
CA PRO A 144 -5.59 15.02 -7.15
C PRO A 144 -6.01 16.35 -6.50
N THR A 145 -7.29 16.68 -6.59
CA THR A 145 -7.86 17.88 -5.95
C THR A 145 -7.85 17.77 -4.42
N ALA A 146 -7.99 18.90 -3.72
CA ALA A 146 -8.08 18.92 -2.26
C ALA A 146 -9.24 18.06 -1.73
N ALA A 147 -10.40 18.10 -2.39
CA ALA A 147 -11.55 17.26 -2.07
C ALA A 147 -11.24 15.77 -2.27
N GLY A 148 -10.56 15.41 -3.38
CA GLY A 148 -10.14 14.04 -3.66
C GLY A 148 -9.15 13.50 -2.62
N ARG A 149 -8.17 14.31 -2.20
CA ARG A 149 -7.22 13.97 -1.13
C ARG A 149 -7.93 13.75 0.20
N HIS A 150 -8.84 14.65 0.56
CA HIS A 150 -9.63 14.53 1.79
C HIS A 150 -10.52 13.27 1.78
N LEU A 151 -11.13 12.96 0.63
CA LEU A 151 -11.86 11.72 0.43
C LEU A 151 -10.97 10.49 0.61
N ALA A 152 -9.81 10.44 -0.06
CA ALA A 152 -8.86 9.32 0.04
C ALA A 152 -8.39 9.09 1.49
N VAL A 153 -8.09 10.16 2.22
CA VAL A 153 -7.75 10.13 3.65
C VAL A 153 -8.88 9.53 4.47
N SER A 154 -10.10 10.04 4.31
CA SER A 154 -11.28 9.57 5.04
C SER A 154 -11.61 8.10 4.76
N ILE A 155 -11.55 7.67 3.50
CA ILE A 155 -11.73 6.25 3.12
C ILE A 155 -10.61 5.40 3.75
N SER A 156 -9.37 5.87 3.73
CA SER A 156 -8.24 5.10 4.26
C SER A 156 -8.32 4.88 5.78
N GLU A 157 -8.81 5.86 6.53
CA GLU A 157 -9.17 5.72 7.96
C GLU A 157 -10.26 4.66 8.15
N GLY A 158 -11.24 4.65 7.25
CA GLY A 158 -12.34 3.68 7.20
C GLY A 158 -11.90 2.24 6.98
N LEU A 159 -10.95 2.04 6.06
CA LEU A 159 -10.58 0.74 5.52
C LEU A 159 -9.24 0.21 6.05
N ALA A 160 -8.57 0.94 6.94
CA ALA A 160 -7.24 0.60 7.46
C ALA A 160 -7.11 -0.85 7.93
N CYS A 161 -8.02 -1.32 8.80
CA CYS A 161 -7.99 -2.70 9.28
C CYS A 161 -8.26 -3.73 8.19
N GLY A 162 -9.21 -3.47 7.29
CA GLY A 162 -9.51 -4.36 6.18
C GLY A 162 -8.31 -4.52 5.24
N VAL A 163 -7.68 -3.41 4.88
CA VAL A 163 -6.47 -3.39 4.04
C VAL A 163 -5.31 -4.11 4.71
N CYS A 164 -5.04 -3.81 5.99
CA CYS A 164 -4.01 -4.50 6.76
C CYS A 164 -4.26 -6.03 6.78
N HIS A 165 -5.49 -6.44 7.08
CA HIS A 165 -5.85 -7.86 7.19
C HIS A 165 -5.61 -8.61 5.88
N GLN A 166 -6.05 -8.04 4.75
CA GLN A 166 -5.84 -8.64 3.43
C GLN A 166 -4.36 -8.74 3.07
N LEU A 167 -3.57 -7.70 3.35
CA LEU A 167 -2.14 -7.72 3.07
C LEU A 167 -1.37 -8.71 3.94
N VAL A 168 -1.72 -8.86 5.22
CA VAL A 168 -1.10 -9.88 6.07
C VAL A 168 -1.50 -11.29 5.61
N ASN A 169 -2.75 -11.50 5.17
CA ASN A 169 -3.14 -12.78 4.58
C ASN A 169 -2.31 -13.09 3.33
N ALA A 170 -2.14 -12.11 2.43
CA ALA A 170 -1.32 -12.27 1.23
C ALA A 170 0.15 -12.60 1.56
N LEU A 171 0.72 -11.96 2.60
CA LEU A 171 2.06 -12.27 3.10
C LEU A 171 2.20 -13.75 3.48
N TRP A 172 1.22 -14.33 4.17
CA TRP A 172 1.25 -15.75 4.55
C TRP A 172 1.09 -16.70 3.35
N GLU A 173 0.40 -16.27 2.30
CA GLU A 173 0.27 -17.03 1.06
C GLU A 173 1.56 -17.01 0.23
N ASP A 174 2.26 -15.87 0.19
CA ASP A 174 3.52 -15.71 -0.53
C ASP A 174 4.72 -16.40 0.16
N LEU A 175 4.75 -16.39 1.49
CA LEU A 175 5.89 -16.88 2.26
C LEU A 175 5.70 -18.35 2.63
N ALA A 176 6.33 -19.24 1.86
CA ALA A 176 6.41 -20.67 2.19
C ALA A 176 6.99 -20.91 3.60
N GLU A 177 8.00 -20.12 3.98
CA GLU A 177 8.63 -20.13 5.30
C GLU A 177 8.73 -18.70 5.89
N PRO A 178 7.77 -18.31 6.74
CA PRO A 178 7.64 -16.96 7.28
C PRO A 178 8.60 -16.73 8.45
N SER A 179 9.90 -16.63 8.17
CA SER A 179 10.91 -16.19 9.14
C SER A 179 10.87 -14.67 9.36
N LEU A 180 11.40 -14.18 10.48
CA LEU A 180 11.51 -12.72 10.73
C LEU A 180 12.18 -12.00 9.54
N LEU A 181 13.26 -12.56 9.01
CA LEU A 181 13.96 -12.00 7.85
C LEU A 181 13.08 -11.97 6.59
N ALA A 182 12.35 -13.06 6.31
CA ALA A 182 11.46 -13.14 5.15
C ALA A 182 10.28 -12.17 5.27
N ILE A 183 9.67 -12.08 6.45
CA ILE A 183 8.57 -11.15 6.76
C ILE A 183 9.04 -9.71 6.62
N SER A 184 10.16 -9.34 7.26
CA SER A 184 10.72 -7.99 7.16
C SER A 184 11.08 -7.63 5.72
N LYS A 185 11.62 -8.57 4.94
CA LYS A 185 11.91 -8.37 3.51
C LYS A 185 10.63 -8.13 2.70
N TRP A 186 9.56 -8.89 2.98
CA TRP A 186 8.26 -8.69 2.32
C TRP A 186 7.68 -7.31 2.63
N LEU A 187 7.71 -6.90 3.91
CA LEU A 187 7.21 -5.57 4.33
C LEU A 187 8.08 -4.42 3.79
N ALA A 188 9.40 -4.63 3.66
CA ALA A 188 10.33 -3.65 3.12
C ALA A 188 10.14 -3.37 1.61
N ALA A 189 9.42 -4.24 0.88
CA ALA A 189 9.01 -3.94 -0.50
C ALA A 189 8.09 -2.70 -0.57
N GLY A 190 7.43 -2.36 0.55
CA GLY A 190 6.67 -1.14 0.72
C GLY A 190 5.25 -1.21 0.18
N CYS A 191 4.42 -0.28 0.64
CA CYS A 191 2.99 -0.27 0.36
C CYS A 191 2.64 -0.13 -1.13
N VAL A 192 3.47 0.55 -1.92
CA VAL A 192 3.23 0.66 -3.37
C VAL A 192 3.27 -0.71 -4.02
N HIS A 193 4.28 -1.51 -3.71
CA HIS A 193 4.40 -2.87 -4.21
C HIS A 193 3.25 -3.75 -3.71
N SER A 194 3.04 -3.76 -2.38
CA SER A 194 2.08 -4.68 -1.76
C SER A 194 0.64 -4.41 -2.18
N VAL A 195 0.19 -3.14 -2.21
CA VAL A 195 -1.18 -2.79 -2.60
C VAL A 195 -1.41 -3.07 -4.08
N ARG A 196 -0.47 -2.70 -4.96
CA ARG A 196 -0.63 -2.97 -6.40
C ARG A 196 -0.72 -4.47 -6.66
N ARG A 197 0.25 -5.25 -6.16
CA ARG A 197 0.36 -6.67 -6.43
C ARG A 197 -0.73 -7.51 -5.77
N HIS A 198 -1.01 -7.27 -4.49
CA HIS A 198 -1.85 -8.15 -3.69
C HIS A 198 -3.28 -7.66 -3.47
N LEU A 199 -3.56 -6.39 -3.78
CA LEU A 199 -4.92 -5.87 -3.75
C LEU A 199 -5.44 -5.61 -5.15
N LEU A 200 -4.91 -4.58 -5.83
CA LEU A 200 -5.46 -4.11 -7.10
C LEU A 200 -5.42 -5.19 -8.19
N LEU A 201 -4.27 -5.85 -8.38
CA LEU A 201 -4.11 -6.92 -9.38
C LEU A 201 -4.82 -8.24 -9.01
N LEU A 202 -5.37 -8.35 -7.81
CA LEU A 202 -6.24 -9.45 -7.39
C LEU A 202 -7.72 -9.03 -7.32
N GLY A 203 -8.05 -7.83 -7.81
CA GLY A 203 -9.41 -7.31 -7.91
C GLY A 203 -9.94 -6.66 -6.64
N TRP A 204 -9.12 -6.50 -5.59
CA TRP A 204 -9.53 -5.76 -4.40
C TRP A 204 -9.58 -4.26 -4.70
N GLN A 205 -10.71 -3.64 -4.38
CA GLN A 205 -10.91 -2.21 -4.59
C GLN A 205 -11.75 -1.60 -3.46
N ALA A 206 -11.51 -0.32 -3.16
CA ALA A 206 -12.45 0.47 -2.38
C ALA A 206 -13.62 0.85 -3.29
N THR A 207 -14.84 0.49 -2.89
CA THR A 207 -16.05 0.73 -3.67
C THR A 207 -17.16 1.21 -2.76
N THR A 208 -18.19 1.83 -3.34
CA THR A 208 -19.46 2.15 -2.68
C THR A 208 -20.54 1.13 -2.98
N SER A 209 -20.32 0.26 -3.97
CA SER A 209 -21.30 -0.74 -4.38
C SER A 209 -21.32 -1.93 -3.42
N GLY A 210 -22.51 -2.36 -2.99
CA GLY A 210 -22.67 -3.54 -2.13
C GLY A 210 -22.02 -3.42 -0.75
N CYS A 211 -21.91 -2.21 -0.21
CA CYS A 211 -21.32 -1.94 1.11
C CYS A 211 -22.33 -1.92 2.26
N GLU A 212 -23.50 -2.53 2.06
CA GLU A 212 -24.58 -2.56 3.04
C GLU A 212 -24.11 -3.24 4.34
N GLY A 213 -24.03 -2.48 5.43
CA GLY A 213 -23.70 -2.97 6.77
C GLY A 213 -22.22 -3.22 7.09
N VAL A 214 -21.29 -3.05 6.14
CA VAL A 214 -19.86 -3.44 6.32
C VAL A 214 -18.89 -2.39 5.75
N GLY A 215 -19.20 -1.10 5.92
CA GLY A 215 -18.39 -0.01 5.38
C GLY A 215 -18.17 1.16 6.33
N ALA A 216 -17.28 2.05 5.91
CA ALA A 216 -16.98 3.31 6.58
C ALA A 216 -17.55 4.47 5.76
N ARG A 217 -18.04 5.50 6.45
CA ARG A 217 -18.55 6.70 5.78
C ARG A 217 -17.37 7.56 5.30
N GLY A 218 -17.32 7.84 4.01
CA GLY A 218 -16.35 8.74 3.40
C GLY A 218 -16.74 10.20 3.59
N ALA A 219 -15.81 11.11 3.27
CA ALA A 219 -16.04 12.55 3.33
C ALA A 219 -17.12 13.05 2.34
N ASP A 220 -17.39 12.28 1.30
CA ASP A 220 -18.48 12.48 0.34
C ASP A 220 -19.86 12.04 0.89
N GLY A 221 -19.90 11.50 2.11
CA GLY A 221 -21.11 10.98 2.75
C GLY A 221 -21.50 9.58 2.32
N ALA A 222 -20.82 9.00 1.31
CA ALA A 222 -21.08 7.64 0.84
C ALA A 222 -20.49 6.60 1.79
N VAL A 223 -21.03 5.39 1.76
CA VAL A 223 -20.47 4.25 2.51
C VAL A 223 -19.51 3.50 1.61
N TRP A 224 -18.25 3.42 2.03
CA TRP A 224 -17.16 2.77 1.33
C TRP A 224 -16.80 1.46 2.02
N CYS A 225 -16.54 0.42 1.24
CA CYS A 225 -16.06 -0.87 1.73
C CYS A 225 -14.93 -1.41 0.84
N LEU A 226 -14.13 -2.31 1.40
CA LEU A 226 -13.12 -3.04 0.66
C LEU A 226 -13.75 -4.33 0.11
N ARG A 227 -13.83 -4.47 -1.22
CA ARG A 227 -14.44 -5.64 -1.86
C ARG A 227 -13.53 -6.20 -2.94
N GLN A 228 -13.52 -7.52 -3.07
CA GLN A 228 -12.89 -8.20 -4.20
C GLN A 228 -13.88 -8.27 -5.37
N ASP A 229 -13.49 -7.72 -6.50
CA ASP A 229 -14.25 -7.70 -7.75
C ASP A 229 -13.46 -8.37 -8.87
N PHE A 230 -13.81 -9.64 -9.13
CA PHE A 230 -13.20 -10.44 -10.20
C PHE A 230 -13.55 -9.97 -11.62
N THR A 231 -14.47 -9.00 -11.74
CA THR A 231 -14.85 -8.38 -13.01
C THR A 231 -14.22 -7.01 -13.21
N SER A 232 -13.42 -6.54 -12.25
CA SER A 232 -12.74 -5.25 -12.31
C SER A 232 -11.90 -5.12 -13.56
N GLU A 233 -11.96 -3.95 -14.18
CA GLU A 233 -11.21 -3.66 -15.39
C GLU A 233 -9.70 -3.67 -15.15
N VAL A 234 -9.25 -3.44 -13.91
CA VAL A 234 -7.84 -3.55 -13.51
C VAL A 234 -7.29 -4.97 -13.74
N LEU A 235 -8.12 -6.00 -13.58
CA LEU A 235 -7.71 -7.39 -13.85
C LEU A 235 -7.49 -7.64 -15.34
N ARG A 236 -8.29 -6.98 -16.19
CA ARG A 236 -8.17 -7.08 -17.66
C ARG A 236 -7.07 -6.19 -18.21
N ARG A 237 -6.84 -5.04 -17.57
CA ARG A 237 -5.85 -4.03 -17.92
C ARG A 237 -5.03 -3.64 -16.67
N PRO A 238 -3.98 -4.42 -16.33
CA PRO A 238 -3.15 -4.20 -15.15
C PRO A 238 -2.54 -2.79 -15.04
N SER A 239 -2.33 -2.09 -16.16
CA SER A 239 -1.82 -0.72 -16.19
C SER A 239 -2.74 0.29 -15.49
N LEU A 240 -4.04 -0.02 -15.36
CA LEU A 240 -4.99 0.83 -14.63
C LEU A 240 -4.71 0.88 -13.12
N ALA A 241 -3.89 -0.03 -12.58
CA ALA A 241 -3.41 0.03 -11.20
C ALA A 241 -2.27 1.06 -10.99
N GLU A 242 -1.83 1.72 -12.07
CA GLU A 242 -0.83 2.79 -12.04
C GLU A 242 -1.45 4.17 -12.28
N GLU A 243 -2.75 4.21 -12.60
CA GLU A 243 -3.53 5.42 -12.78
C GLU A 243 -4.06 5.92 -11.44
N TYR A 244 -3.94 7.24 -11.21
CA TYR A 244 -4.47 7.85 -10.00
C TYR A 244 -6.00 7.79 -9.97
N ASP A 245 -6.51 7.28 -8.86
CA ASP A 245 -7.92 7.32 -8.46
C ASP A 245 -7.98 7.51 -6.93
N PRO A 246 -8.84 8.40 -6.39
CA PRO A 246 -8.92 8.64 -4.94
C PRO A 246 -9.22 7.38 -4.12
N ALA A 247 -10.05 6.47 -4.64
CA ALA A 247 -10.39 5.24 -3.94
C ALA A 247 -9.20 4.26 -3.94
N GLN A 248 -8.44 4.18 -5.04
CA GLN A 248 -7.18 3.44 -5.06
C GLN A 248 -6.14 4.06 -4.12
N ASP A 249 -5.98 5.39 -4.12
CA ASP A 249 -5.03 6.09 -3.25
C ASP A 249 -5.33 5.81 -1.77
N ALA A 250 -6.60 5.73 -1.40
CA ALA A 250 -7.02 5.35 -0.06
C ALA A 250 -6.46 3.99 0.41
N LEU A 251 -6.31 3.01 -0.50
CA LEU A 251 -5.71 1.71 -0.16
C LEU A 251 -4.22 1.83 0.15
N PHE A 252 -3.49 2.65 -0.61
CA PHE A 252 -2.07 2.92 -0.33
C PHE A 252 -1.89 3.68 0.98
N LEU A 253 -2.73 4.68 1.24
CA LEU A 253 -2.72 5.44 2.50
C LEU A 253 -3.05 4.54 3.70
N ALA A 254 -4.04 3.65 3.56
CA ALA A 254 -4.41 2.68 4.59
C ALA A 254 -3.25 1.73 4.92
N CYS A 255 -2.56 1.21 3.89
CA CYS A 255 -1.35 0.42 4.10
C CYS A 255 -0.25 1.23 4.79
N ARG A 256 0.01 2.47 4.35
CA ARG A 256 1.08 3.31 4.93
C ARG A 256 0.86 3.60 6.40
N ARG A 257 -0.39 3.87 6.80
CA ARG A 257 -0.79 4.13 8.19
C ARG A 257 -0.67 2.89 9.08
N THR A 258 -0.81 1.70 8.51
CA THR A 258 -0.76 0.43 9.23
C THR A 258 0.59 -0.24 9.03
N LEU A 259 0.69 -1.17 8.07
CA LEU A 259 1.89 -1.95 7.81
C LEU A 259 3.12 -1.09 7.49
N GLY A 260 2.96 0.02 6.78
CA GLY A 260 4.07 0.91 6.45
C GLY A 260 4.69 1.58 7.68
N ALA A 261 3.86 2.08 8.61
CA ALA A 261 4.31 2.74 9.83
C ALA A 261 4.81 1.76 10.90
N HIS A 262 4.23 0.55 10.93
CA HIS A 262 4.44 -0.43 12.00
C HIS A 262 5.11 -1.73 11.53
N ALA A 263 5.79 -1.72 10.37
CA ALA A 263 6.40 -2.93 9.79
C ALA A 263 7.28 -3.72 10.77
N PRO A 264 8.19 -3.10 11.56
CA PRO A 264 9.04 -3.84 12.51
C PRO A 264 8.23 -4.55 13.60
N ASP A 265 7.23 -3.87 14.16
CA ASP A 265 6.37 -4.40 15.23
C ASP A 265 5.52 -5.58 14.71
N VAL A 266 4.94 -5.42 13.51
CA VAL A 266 4.18 -6.47 12.83
C VAL A 266 5.07 -7.67 12.54
N ALA A 267 6.28 -7.44 12.01
CA ALA A 267 7.22 -8.51 11.72
C ALA A 267 7.62 -9.31 12.96
N ALA A 268 7.92 -8.61 14.06
CA ALA A 268 8.27 -9.24 15.33
C ALA A 268 7.10 -10.08 15.89
N LEU A 269 5.88 -9.55 15.86
CA LEU A 269 4.69 -10.27 16.35
C LEU A 269 4.42 -11.53 15.51
N LEU A 270 4.40 -11.41 14.18
CA LEU A 270 4.15 -12.55 13.28
C LEU A 270 5.24 -13.62 13.43
N ALA A 271 6.50 -13.22 13.56
CA ALA A 271 7.62 -14.15 13.75
C ALA A 271 7.56 -14.87 15.12
N ALA A 272 7.18 -14.16 16.19
CA ALA A 272 7.06 -14.75 17.53
C ALA A 272 5.94 -15.81 17.59
N GLN A 273 4.87 -15.63 16.82
CA GLN A 273 3.72 -16.54 16.78
C GLN A 273 3.86 -17.67 15.74
N ARG A 274 5.01 -17.76 15.05
CA ARG A 274 5.30 -18.68 13.94
C ARG A 274 5.39 -20.15 14.36
N ASN A 275 5.90 -20.44 15.56
CA ASN A 275 6.21 -21.80 15.99
C ASN A 275 4.90 -22.60 16.18
N GLY A 276 4.45 -23.27 15.11
CA GLY A 276 3.38 -24.29 15.16
C GLY A 276 2.18 -24.13 14.21
N THR A 277 2.27 -23.49 13.03
CA THR A 277 1.08 -23.22 12.17
C THR A 277 1.03 -23.93 10.80
N ARG A 278 -0.11 -24.61 10.54
CA ARG A 278 -0.91 -24.62 9.28
C ARG A 278 -2.40 -24.97 9.62
N PRO A 279 -3.43 -24.73 8.74
CA PRO A 279 -3.35 -24.23 7.36
C PRO A 279 -4.14 -22.95 6.98
N ARG A 280 -5.16 -22.42 7.70
CA ARG A 280 -5.88 -21.20 7.23
C ARG A 280 -6.60 -20.38 8.32
N SER A 281 -7.43 -21.00 9.16
CA SER A 281 -8.22 -20.28 10.17
C SER A 281 -7.37 -19.57 11.24
N ARG A 282 -6.22 -20.15 11.62
CA ARG A 282 -5.27 -19.49 12.52
C ARG A 282 -4.59 -18.29 11.87
N ASN A 283 -4.41 -18.29 10.54
CA ASN A 283 -3.81 -17.15 9.83
C ASN A 283 -4.75 -15.95 9.85
N GLU A 284 -6.06 -16.16 9.72
CA GLU A 284 -7.05 -15.07 9.81
C GLU A 284 -7.04 -14.41 11.20
N HIS A 285 -6.98 -15.22 12.27
CA HIS A 285 -6.88 -14.73 13.64
C HIS A 285 -5.56 -14.00 13.90
N LEU A 286 -4.43 -14.56 13.44
CA LEU A 286 -3.12 -13.92 13.57
C LEU A 286 -3.03 -12.63 12.77
N ALA A 287 -3.60 -12.59 11.56
CA ALA A 287 -3.67 -11.38 10.75
C ALA A 287 -4.50 -10.31 11.45
N ARG A 288 -5.65 -10.68 12.01
CA ARG A 288 -6.47 -9.75 12.80
C ARG A 288 -5.70 -9.21 14.01
N THR A 289 -5.05 -10.11 14.77
CA THR A 289 -4.27 -9.75 15.96
C THR A 289 -3.10 -8.83 15.61
N ALA A 290 -2.34 -9.16 14.56
CA ALA A 290 -1.25 -8.32 14.09
C ALA A 290 -1.74 -6.94 13.66
N CYS A 291 -2.88 -6.85 12.97
CA CYS A 291 -3.41 -5.57 12.53
C CYS A 291 -3.93 -4.70 13.68
N LEU A 292 -4.57 -5.31 14.69
CA LEU A 292 -5.09 -4.59 15.84
C LEU A 292 -3.98 -4.20 16.82
N GLU A 293 -3.11 -5.14 17.18
CA GLU A 293 -2.14 -4.96 18.28
C GLU A 293 -0.81 -4.36 17.83
N ALA A 294 -0.33 -4.72 16.63
CA ALA A 294 0.96 -4.23 16.13
C ALA A 294 0.79 -3.10 15.09
N ALA A 295 -0.16 -3.23 14.17
CA ALA A 295 -0.38 -2.24 13.12
C ALA A 295 -1.36 -1.12 13.51
N CYS A 296 -1.94 -1.16 14.71
CA CYS A 296 -2.79 -0.12 15.29
C CYS A 296 -3.94 0.34 14.39
N CYS A 297 -4.54 -0.57 13.63
CA CYS A 297 -5.50 -0.19 12.58
C CYS A 297 -6.82 0.39 13.14
N ASP A 298 -7.13 0.14 14.42
CA ASP A 298 -8.31 0.65 15.15
C ASP A 298 -8.02 1.94 15.94
N ALA A 299 -6.79 2.47 15.94
CA ALA A 299 -6.45 3.67 16.68
C ALA A 299 -7.16 4.90 16.05
N ARG A 300 -8.30 5.26 16.64
CA ARG A 300 -9.08 6.47 16.38
C ARG A 300 -9.30 7.23 17.67
#